data_AF-A0AAD7Z9L3-F1
#
_entry.id   AF-A0AAD7Z9L3-F1
#
_cell.length_a   1.000
_cell.length_b   1.000
_cell.length_c   1.000
_cell.angle_alpha   90.00
_cell.angle_beta   90.00
_cell.angle_gamma   90.00
#
_symmetry.space_group_name_H-M   'P 1'
#
loop_
_entity.id
_entity.type
_entity.pdbx_description
1 polymer ?
#
loop_
_entity_poly.entity_id
_entity_poly.type
_entity_poly.pdbx_seq_one_letter_code
_entity_poly.pdbx_strand_id
1 'polypeptide(L)'
;MGLKAAIQALKKAEKLKEKVQNTRDLLNDNEAWICQQQLQVISLLFFFCLFFNLILLFFSMAFLLRIYQQVLILDLEYALDRKVEQELWNHGFKNYIGTLQNLNPKRTESQAMLSWCLEAASGFYLTLLQEICTAFDLDLPFRRKESVYGNGKTYRTVDHLSQPHKNSCYYICQHCLVHLGDIARYRNQNRQAEVFYRHAVQLAPNSGQPYNQLALLEASRGDRLSTVFHYVRSIAVRHFFPAAATNLSRTLNKSAEEQLNVEGRNKLSISEYVSVFLKLHGLLHNSADLQEAEKYVKVLTTTLTALVATESLTSWKLVQMLVYSAWLALHHDCGSCSCDHFPTKLHTFSDEQLSTDEKRVKHLVMDLMAGSLSAFLLPVYTLKEGDALLESFVLQLKLTLDWIKLDPHVLLDSAFTSRLQIWPSLCKLLNGLQQALTDFSADKYAYLPLPEDRDLQGFIPLEKSFTDL
;
A
#
# COMPACT_ATOMS: atom_id res chain seq x y z
N MET A 1 29.60 13.91 -32.62
CA MET A 1 30.99 14.40 -32.51
C MET A 1 31.64 13.72 -31.32
N GLY A 2 32.78 13.05 -31.49
CA GLY A 2 33.40 12.27 -30.41
C GLY A 2 34.04 13.12 -29.31
N LEU A 3 34.19 12.53 -28.11
CA LEU A 3 34.81 13.12 -26.91
C LEU A 3 36.16 13.82 -27.20
N LYS A 4 36.97 13.26 -28.12
CA LYS A 4 38.26 13.84 -28.55
C LYS A 4 38.12 15.22 -29.21
N ALA A 5 37.11 15.41 -30.06
CA ALA A 5 36.87 16.70 -30.73
C ALA A 5 36.36 17.76 -29.74
N ALA A 6 35.53 17.35 -28.75
CA ALA A 6 35.07 18.23 -27.69
C ALA A 6 36.21 18.68 -26.77
N ILE A 7 37.12 17.77 -26.37
CA ILE A 7 38.32 18.10 -25.59
C ILE A 7 39.23 19.07 -26.34
N GLN A 8 39.38 18.89 -27.65
CA GLN A 8 40.20 19.79 -28.48
C GLN A 8 39.56 21.18 -28.62
N ALA A 9 38.24 21.25 -28.73
CA ALA A 9 37.49 22.51 -28.76
C ALA A 9 37.53 23.25 -27.41
N LEU A 10 37.48 22.54 -26.27
CA LEU A 10 37.65 23.09 -24.93
C LEU A 10 39.04 23.69 -24.73
N LYS A 11 40.10 22.96 -25.09
CA LYS A 11 41.48 23.47 -25.05
C LYS A 11 41.67 24.71 -25.93
N LYS A 12 40.96 24.78 -27.07
CA LYS A 12 40.98 25.97 -27.95
C LYS A 12 40.23 27.15 -27.31
N ALA A 13 39.11 26.89 -26.64
CA ALA A 13 38.32 27.91 -25.95
C ALA A 13 39.07 28.50 -24.74
N GLU A 14 39.78 27.70 -23.95
CA GLU A 14 40.59 28.19 -22.82
C GLU A 14 41.68 29.17 -23.28
N LYS A 15 42.41 28.82 -24.35
CA LYS A 15 43.42 29.72 -24.94
C LYS A 15 42.83 31.02 -25.49
N LEU A 16 41.65 30.97 -26.09
CA LEU A 16 40.96 32.17 -26.57
C LEU A 16 40.46 33.03 -25.40
N LYS A 17 40.03 32.42 -24.30
CA LYS A 17 39.55 33.11 -23.09
C LYS A 17 40.67 33.85 -22.37
N GLU A 18 41.85 33.23 -22.24
CA GLU A 18 43.05 33.88 -21.69
C GLU A 18 43.47 35.11 -22.51
N LYS A 19 43.41 35.02 -23.84
CA LYS A 19 43.70 36.14 -24.74
C LYS A 19 42.72 37.31 -24.54
N VAL A 20 41.42 37.04 -24.49
CA VAL A 20 40.39 38.06 -24.27
C VAL A 20 40.49 38.69 -22.87
N GLN A 21 40.83 37.92 -21.84
CA GLN A 21 41.00 38.44 -20.47
C GLN A 21 42.22 39.34 -20.29
N ASN A 22 43.25 39.18 -21.11
CA ASN A 22 44.47 39.99 -21.05
C ASN A 22 44.38 41.32 -21.85
N THR A 23 43.32 41.50 -22.66
CA THR A 23 43.11 42.72 -23.44
C THR A 23 42.35 43.77 -22.62
N ARG A 24 42.91 44.98 -22.47
CA ARG A 24 42.31 46.08 -21.68
C ARG A 24 41.29 46.93 -22.46
N ASP A 25 41.26 46.86 -23.79
CA ASP A 25 40.33 47.63 -24.64
C ASP A 25 39.74 46.74 -25.76
N LEU A 26 38.58 46.16 -25.49
CA LEU A 26 37.91 45.18 -26.37
C LEU A 26 37.23 45.81 -27.61
N LEU A 27 37.06 47.13 -27.63
CA LEU A 27 36.34 47.83 -28.70
C LEU A 27 37.26 48.26 -29.84
N ASN A 28 38.54 48.48 -29.56
CA ASN A 28 39.53 48.95 -30.55
C ASN A 28 40.56 47.87 -30.96
N ASP A 29 40.59 46.72 -30.28
CA ASP A 29 41.47 45.60 -30.61
C ASP A 29 40.73 44.56 -31.48
N ASN A 30 41.03 44.60 -32.79
CA ASN A 30 40.46 43.70 -33.78
C ASN A 30 40.75 42.21 -33.49
N GLU A 31 41.91 41.87 -32.91
CA GLU A 31 42.23 40.47 -32.60
C GLU A 31 41.42 39.95 -31.42
N ALA A 32 41.25 40.79 -30.39
CA ALA A 32 40.43 40.44 -29.23
C ALA A 32 38.95 40.29 -29.60
N TRP A 33 38.44 41.15 -30.50
CA TRP A 33 37.08 41.06 -31.00
C TRP A 33 36.82 39.77 -31.80
N ILE A 34 37.76 39.38 -32.68
CA ILE A 34 37.69 38.10 -33.42
C ILE A 34 37.75 36.91 -32.45
N CYS A 35 38.61 36.96 -31.43
CA CYS A 35 38.69 35.91 -30.41
C CYS A 35 37.37 35.77 -29.64
N GLN A 36 36.69 36.89 -29.33
CA GLN A 36 35.40 36.89 -28.64
C GLN A 36 34.27 36.33 -29.52
N GLN A 37 34.23 36.64 -30.82
CA GLN A 37 33.29 36.00 -31.74
C GLN A 37 33.52 34.49 -31.86
N GLN A 38 34.78 34.04 -31.94
CA GLN A 38 35.09 32.62 -31.98
C GLN A 38 34.68 31.89 -30.70
N LEU A 39 34.84 32.52 -29.53
CA LEU A 39 34.33 32.01 -28.25
C LEU A 39 32.80 31.89 -28.24
N GLN A 40 32.08 32.87 -28.77
CA GLN A 40 30.62 32.80 -28.90
C GLN A 40 30.18 31.65 -29.80
N VAL A 41 30.82 31.47 -30.96
CA VAL A 41 30.52 30.37 -31.89
C VAL A 41 30.81 29.00 -31.26
N ILE A 42 31.93 28.85 -30.54
CA ILE A 42 32.25 27.60 -29.84
C ILE A 42 31.24 27.32 -28.73
N SER A 43 30.82 28.34 -27.97
CA SER A 43 29.78 28.23 -26.94
C SER A 43 28.43 27.79 -27.52
N LEU A 44 28.00 28.42 -28.62
CA LEU A 44 26.79 28.04 -29.37
C LEU A 44 26.84 26.62 -29.91
N LEU A 45 27.99 26.18 -30.46
CA LEU A 45 28.19 24.82 -30.95
C LEU A 45 28.18 23.79 -29.82
N PHE A 46 28.75 24.12 -28.65
CA PHE A 46 28.67 23.27 -27.46
C PHE A 46 27.24 23.15 -26.94
N PHE A 47 26.52 24.26 -26.87
CA PHE A 47 25.12 24.30 -26.51
C PHE A 47 24.27 23.45 -27.47
N PHE A 48 24.50 23.59 -28.78
CA PHE A 48 23.82 22.80 -29.80
C PHE A 48 24.15 21.31 -29.73
N CYS A 49 25.41 20.94 -29.50
CA CYS A 49 25.81 19.54 -29.31
C CYS A 49 25.22 18.91 -28.04
N LEU A 50 25.19 19.64 -26.92
CA LEU A 50 24.56 19.19 -25.68
C LEU A 50 23.05 19.01 -25.88
N PHE A 51 22.40 19.98 -26.51
CA PHE A 51 20.97 19.95 -26.81
C PHE A 51 20.64 18.82 -27.80
N PHE A 52 21.45 18.61 -28.83
CA PHE A 52 21.28 17.53 -29.82
C PHE A 52 21.47 16.13 -29.22
N ASN A 53 22.48 15.94 -28.36
CA ASN A 53 22.65 14.69 -27.64
C ASN A 53 21.49 14.43 -26.66
N LEU A 54 20.97 15.48 -26.00
CA LEU A 54 19.80 15.38 -25.14
C LEU A 54 18.53 15.00 -25.93
N ILE A 55 18.36 15.60 -27.12
CA ILE A 55 17.28 15.25 -28.06
C ILE A 55 17.41 13.80 -28.53
N LEU A 56 18.59 13.35 -28.93
CA LEU A 56 18.83 11.96 -29.34
C LEU A 56 18.53 10.97 -28.22
N LEU A 57 18.97 11.28 -27.00
CA LEU A 57 18.66 10.47 -25.82
C LEU A 57 17.14 10.41 -25.60
N PHE A 58 16.45 11.54 -25.74
CA PHE A 58 15.00 11.61 -25.60
C PHE A 58 14.26 10.78 -26.67
N PHE A 59 14.68 10.87 -27.94
CA PHE A 59 14.12 10.04 -29.02
C PHE A 59 14.40 8.55 -28.80
N SER A 60 15.60 8.17 -28.35
CA SER A 60 15.90 6.78 -28.03
C SER A 60 15.04 6.24 -26.89
N MET A 61 14.77 7.05 -25.86
CA MET A 61 13.91 6.67 -24.74
C MET A 61 12.45 6.54 -25.18
N ALA A 62 11.94 7.52 -25.93
CA ALA A 62 10.58 7.47 -26.48
C ALA A 62 10.37 6.26 -27.41
N PHE A 63 11.38 5.90 -28.21
CA PHE A 63 11.34 4.71 -29.06
C PHE A 63 11.33 3.42 -28.24
N LEU A 64 12.18 3.32 -27.20
CA LEU A 64 12.21 2.16 -26.29
C LEU A 64 10.86 1.96 -25.57
N LEU A 65 10.28 3.04 -25.02
CA LEU A 65 8.97 3.01 -24.37
C LEU A 65 7.87 2.53 -25.32
N ARG A 66 7.91 2.98 -26.58
CA ARG A 66 6.97 2.55 -27.62
C ARG A 66 7.11 1.07 -27.96
N ILE A 67 8.34 0.54 -28.01
CA ILE A 67 8.57 -0.90 -28.22
C ILE A 67 7.96 -1.70 -27.08
N TYR A 68 8.27 -1.35 -25.82
CA TYR A 68 7.72 -2.08 -24.68
C TYR A 68 6.20 -2.03 -24.63
N GLN A 69 5.59 -0.87 -24.90
CA GLN A 69 4.15 -0.71 -25.03
C GLN A 69 3.56 -1.63 -26.12
N GLN A 70 4.18 -1.69 -27.30
CA GLN A 70 3.72 -2.57 -28.38
C GLN A 70 3.81 -4.05 -28.00
N VAL A 71 4.90 -4.46 -27.34
CA VAL A 71 5.07 -5.85 -26.88
C VAL A 71 3.98 -6.24 -25.88
N LEU A 72 3.65 -5.35 -24.92
CA LEU A 72 2.58 -5.59 -23.95
C LEU A 72 1.18 -5.73 -24.58
N ILE A 73 0.92 -5.03 -25.69
CA ILE A 73 -0.39 -5.06 -26.37
C ILE A 73 -0.47 -6.24 -27.34
N LEU A 74 0.62 -6.59 -28.02
CA LEU A 74 0.66 -7.66 -29.01
C LEU A 74 0.69 -9.04 -28.36
N ASP A 75 1.48 -9.24 -27.30
CA ASP A 75 1.57 -10.53 -26.62
C ASP A 75 1.86 -10.30 -25.13
N LEU A 76 0.77 -10.15 -24.36
CA LEU A 76 0.86 -9.88 -22.93
C LEU A 76 1.53 -11.03 -22.18
N GLU A 77 1.24 -12.28 -22.52
CA GLU A 77 1.79 -13.44 -21.81
C GLU A 77 3.31 -13.52 -22.00
N TYR A 78 3.79 -13.34 -23.24
CA TYR A 78 5.22 -13.23 -23.51
C TYR A 78 5.86 -12.03 -22.80
N ALA A 79 5.20 -10.87 -22.84
CA ALA A 79 5.72 -9.66 -22.21
C ALA A 79 5.92 -9.83 -20.70
N LEU A 80 4.94 -10.44 -20.02
CA LEU A 80 4.99 -10.71 -18.59
C LEU A 80 6.03 -11.78 -18.23
N ASP A 81 6.15 -12.85 -19.02
CA ASP A 81 7.19 -13.87 -18.83
C ASP A 81 8.61 -13.28 -18.93
N ARG A 82 8.78 -12.32 -19.85
CA ARG A 82 10.03 -11.56 -20.02
C ARG A 82 10.18 -10.37 -19.08
N LYS A 83 9.22 -10.11 -18.20
CA LYS A 83 9.20 -8.98 -17.24
C LYS A 83 9.35 -7.61 -17.91
N VAL A 84 8.78 -7.46 -19.11
CA VAL A 84 8.85 -6.23 -19.92
C VAL A 84 8.28 -5.03 -19.14
N GLU A 85 7.23 -5.24 -18.36
CA GLU A 85 6.60 -4.21 -17.54
C GLU A 85 7.52 -3.67 -16.44
N GLN A 86 8.33 -4.54 -15.82
CA GLN A 86 9.31 -4.14 -14.81
C GLN A 86 10.46 -3.37 -15.44
N GLU A 87 10.96 -3.84 -16.58
CA GLU A 87 12.02 -3.18 -17.34
C GLU A 87 11.59 -1.80 -17.84
N LEU A 88 10.35 -1.68 -18.33
CA LEU A 88 9.74 -0.41 -18.72
C LEU A 88 9.75 0.58 -17.55
N TRP A 89 9.32 0.18 -16.36
CA TRP A 89 9.34 1.07 -15.19
C TRP A 89 10.76 1.43 -14.79
N ASN A 90 11.63 0.42 -14.61
CA ASN A 90 12.97 0.61 -14.06
C ASN A 90 13.85 1.47 -14.99
N HIS A 91 13.95 1.09 -16.27
CA HIS A 91 14.79 1.76 -17.25
C HIS A 91 14.13 2.98 -17.88
N GLY A 92 12.82 2.94 -18.09
CA GLY A 92 12.08 4.04 -18.72
C GLY A 92 11.87 5.24 -17.79
N PHE A 93 11.66 5.01 -16.48
CA PHE A 93 11.27 6.07 -15.55
C PHE A 93 12.04 6.06 -14.24
N LYS A 94 12.00 4.98 -13.46
CA LYS A 94 12.49 4.93 -12.07
C LYS A 94 13.95 5.36 -11.91
N ASN A 95 14.86 4.83 -12.72
CA ASN A 95 16.29 5.17 -12.65
C ASN A 95 16.53 6.65 -12.94
N TYR A 96 15.79 7.20 -13.91
CA TYR A 96 15.90 8.59 -14.29
C TYR A 96 15.30 9.52 -13.22
N ILE A 97 14.11 9.19 -12.70
CA ILE A 97 13.48 9.89 -11.58
C ILE A 97 14.40 9.88 -10.35
N GLY A 98 14.96 8.73 -9.99
CA GLY A 98 15.87 8.61 -8.84
C GLY A 98 17.13 9.46 -9.00
N THR A 99 17.69 9.51 -10.22
CA THR A 99 18.82 10.39 -10.53
C THR A 99 18.44 11.86 -10.33
N LEU A 100 17.28 12.28 -10.85
CA LEU A 100 16.79 13.66 -10.73
C LEU A 100 16.44 14.05 -9.29
N GLN A 101 15.90 13.14 -8.48
CA GLN A 101 15.60 13.36 -7.07
C GLN A 101 16.87 13.54 -6.22
N ASN A 102 17.96 12.86 -6.59
CA ASN A 102 19.25 12.99 -5.92
C ASN A 102 20.02 14.26 -6.31
N LEU A 103 19.67 14.90 -7.44
CA LEU A 103 20.25 16.20 -7.81
C LEU A 103 19.76 17.29 -6.86
N ASN A 104 20.67 18.20 -6.51
CA ASN A 104 20.49 19.20 -5.45
C ASN A 104 19.12 19.92 -5.56
N PRO A 105 18.18 19.71 -4.60
CA PRO A 105 16.78 20.12 -4.76
C PRO A 105 16.57 21.65 -4.79
N LYS A 106 17.62 22.42 -4.47
CA LYS A 106 17.64 23.89 -4.53
C LYS A 106 17.83 24.45 -5.95
N ARG A 107 18.13 23.61 -6.95
CA ARG A 107 18.24 24.05 -8.35
C ARG A 107 16.88 24.00 -9.03
N THR A 108 16.35 25.16 -9.43
CA THR A 108 15.06 25.30 -10.11
C THR A 108 14.99 24.46 -11.40
N GLU A 109 16.10 24.35 -12.12
CA GLU A 109 16.19 23.57 -13.37
C GLU A 109 16.02 22.07 -13.16
N SER A 110 16.62 21.47 -12.12
CA SER A 110 16.47 20.04 -11.84
C SER A 110 15.05 19.71 -11.38
N GLN A 111 14.42 20.60 -10.61
CA GLN A 111 13.02 20.47 -10.21
C GLN A 111 12.07 20.58 -11.40
N ALA A 112 12.31 21.51 -12.33
CA ALA A 112 11.52 21.63 -13.56
C ALA A 112 11.65 20.37 -14.43
N MET A 113 12.87 19.83 -14.59
CA MET A 113 13.12 18.60 -15.34
C MET A 113 12.44 17.38 -14.68
N LEU A 114 12.47 17.29 -13.35
CA LEU A 114 11.76 16.26 -12.60
C LEU A 114 10.24 16.37 -12.77
N SER A 115 9.66 17.56 -12.64
CA SER A 115 8.23 17.78 -12.82
C SER A 115 7.77 17.35 -14.21
N TRP A 116 8.52 17.75 -15.25
CA TRP A 116 8.22 17.36 -16.62
C TRP A 116 8.34 15.85 -16.84
N CYS A 117 9.38 15.21 -16.30
CA CYS A 117 9.54 13.77 -16.37
C CYS A 117 8.35 13.04 -15.71
N LEU A 118 7.89 13.52 -14.56
CA LEU A 118 6.76 12.92 -13.85
C LEU A 118 5.44 13.12 -14.61
N GLU A 119 5.25 14.26 -15.27
CA GLU A 119 4.09 14.51 -16.14
C GLU A 119 4.09 13.61 -17.37
N ALA A 120 5.24 13.47 -18.04
CA ALA A 120 5.41 12.55 -19.16
C ALA A 120 5.15 11.09 -18.75
N ALA A 121 5.67 10.67 -17.60
CA ALA A 121 5.43 9.34 -17.04
C ALA A 121 3.94 9.12 -16.73
N SER A 122 3.28 10.10 -16.11
CA SER A 122 1.85 10.04 -15.83
C SER A 122 1.02 9.90 -17.11
N GLY A 123 1.33 10.69 -18.14
CA GLY A 123 0.65 10.61 -19.44
C GLY A 123 0.87 9.26 -20.13
N PHE A 124 2.10 8.73 -20.08
CA PHE A 124 2.43 7.42 -20.62
C PHE A 124 1.61 6.31 -19.97
N TYR A 125 1.62 6.20 -18.63
CA TYR A 125 0.91 5.11 -17.94
C TYR A 125 -0.62 5.24 -18.02
N LEU A 126 -1.17 6.46 -18.07
CA LEU A 126 -2.61 6.65 -18.33
C LEU A 126 -3.00 6.14 -19.73
N THR A 127 -2.18 6.47 -20.73
CA THR A 127 -2.40 6.03 -22.12
C THR A 127 -2.25 4.52 -22.23
N LEU A 128 -1.19 3.94 -21.65
CA LEU A 128 -0.96 2.50 -21.62
C LEU A 128 -2.12 1.75 -20.95
N LEU A 129 -2.60 2.24 -19.80
CA LEU A 129 -3.75 1.64 -19.12
C LEU A 129 -5.00 1.68 -20.01
N GLN A 130 -5.27 2.82 -20.66
CA GLN A 130 -6.39 2.95 -21.57
C GLN A 130 -6.29 1.98 -22.75
N GLU A 131 -5.12 1.88 -23.37
CA GLU A 131 -4.87 0.99 -24.51
C GLU A 131 -4.99 -0.49 -24.15
N ILE A 132 -4.47 -0.92 -22.99
CA ILE A 132 -4.65 -2.28 -22.48
C ILE A 132 -6.14 -2.57 -22.28
N CYS A 133 -6.88 -1.65 -21.67
CA CYS A 133 -8.29 -1.85 -21.39
C CYS A 133 -9.15 -1.85 -22.67
N THR A 134 -8.77 -1.11 -23.73
CA THR A 134 -9.46 -1.16 -25.03
C THR A 134 -9.06 -2.39 -25.84
N ALA A 135 -7.77 -2.75 -25.89
CA ALA A 135 -7.27 -3.90 -26.64
C ALA A 135 -7.82 -5.23 -26.13
N PHE A 136 -7.96 -5.38 -24.80
CA PHE A 136 -8.44 -6.60 -24.17
C PHE A 136 -9.91 -6.52 -23.69
N ASP A 137 -10.66 -5.48 -24.07
CA ASP A 137 -12.08 -5.26 -23.71
C ASP A 137 -12.40 -5.43 -22.20
N LEU A 138 -11.57 -4.81 -21.35
CA LEU A 138 -11.68 -4.92 -19.90
C LEU A 138 -12.73 -3.94 -19.35
N ASP A 139 -13.68 -4.46 -18.58
CA ASP A 139 -14.61 -3.68 -17.76
C ASP A 139 -14.03 -3.55 -16.34
N LEU A 140 -13.52 -2.37 -16.00
CA LEU A 140 -12.95 -2.11 -14.67
C LEU A 140 -13.96 -1.36 -13.81
N PRO A 141 -14.00 -1.58 -12.49
CA PRO A 141 -15.00 -0.96 -11.61
C PRO A 141 -15.06 0.58 -11.67
N PHE A 142 -13.93 1.21 -11.97
CA PHE A 142 -13.75 2.65 -12.08
C PHE A 142 -13.72 3.16 -13.53
N ARG A 143 -13.90 2.26 -14.51
CA ARG A 143 -13.97 2.55 -15.95
C ARG A 143 -15.13 1.79 -16.56
N ARG A 144 -16.32 2.40 -16.61
CA ARG A 144 -17.45 1.84 -17.37
C ARG A 144 -17.09 1.75 -18.85
N LYS A 145 -17.39 0.63 -19.50
CA LYS A 145 -17.26 0.48 -20.96
C LYS A 145 -17.88 1.67 -21.70
N GLU A 146 -17.19 2.18 -22.72
CA GLU A 146 -17.71 3.25 -23.60
C GLU A 146 -19.01 2.83 -24.31
N SER A 147 -19.23 1.50 -24.48
CA SER A 147 -20.47 0.93 -24.99
C SER A 147 -21.70 1.23 -24.10
N VAL A 148 -21.52 1.45 -22.80
CA VAL A 148 -22.60 1.79 -21.86
C VAL A 148 -23.15 3.21 -22.11
N TYR A 149 -22.36 4.09 -22.74
CA TYR A 149 -22.76 5.45 -23.09
C TYR A 149 -23.22 5.59 -24.56
N GLY A 150 -23.50 4.47 -25.25
CA GLY A 150 -24.02 4.48 -26.63
C GLY A 150 -23.01 4.82 -27.72
N ASN A 151 -21.73 4.98 -27.38
CA ASN A 151 -20.65 5.34 -28.33
C ASN A 151 -19.60 4.22 -28.50
N GLY A 152 -20.02 2.96 -28.50
CA GLY A 152 -19.14 1.83 -28.76
C GLY A 152 -18.94 1.59 -30.26
N LYS A 153 -18.03 2.32 -30.93
CA LYS A 153 -17.33 1.69 -32.06
C LYS A 153 -16.46 0.61 -31.45
N THR A 154 -16.84 -0.65 -31.55
CA THR A 154 -15.96 -1.78 -31.29
C THR A 154 -14.83 -1.72 -32.32
N TYR A 155 -13.78 -0.96 -32.04
CA TYR A 155 -12.51 -1.14 -32.70
C TYR A 155 -11.92 -2.44 -32.15
N ARG A 156 -12.41 -3.58 -32.65
CA ARG A 156 -11.64 -4.81 -32.64
C ARG A 156 -10.46 -4.56 -33.57
N THR A 157 -9.39 -3.96 -33.05
CA THR A 157 -8.22 -3.63 -33.87
C THR A 157 -7.34 -4.83 -34.16
N VAL A 158 -7.58 -6.01 -33.59
CA VAL A 158 -6.80 -7.20 -33.94
C VAL A 158 -7.61 -8.50 -33.78
N ASP A 159 -8.23 -8.97 -34.86
CA ASP A 159 -8.96 -10.26 -34.91
C ASP A 159 -8.05 -11.52 -34.80
N HIS A 160 -6.74 -11.34 -34.53
CA HIS A 160 -5.74 -12.41 -34.55
C HIS A 160 -4.86 -12.53 -33.30
N LEU A 161 -5.18 -11.83 -32.21
CA LEU A 161 -4.44 -12.01 -30.94
C LEU A 161 -5.09 -13.10 -30.09
N SER A 162 -4.28 -14.05 -29.62
CA SER A 162 -4.65 -14.97 -28.55
C SER A 162 -5.10 -14.16 -27.34
N GLN A 163 -6.35 -14.36 -26.89
CA GLN A 163 -6.86 -13.63 -25.74
C GLN A 163 -6.01 -13.98 -24.49
N PRO A 164 -5.39 -12.98 -23.84
CA PRO A 164 -4.59 -13.22 -22.66
C PRO A 164 -5.44 -13.66 -21.46
N HIS A 165 -4.81 -14.26 -20.46
CA HIS A 165 -5.51 -14.66 -19.26
C HIS A 165 -6.06 -13.44 -18.51
N LYS A 166 -7.29 -13.54 -17.99
CA LYS A 166 -7.94 -12.46 -17.23
C LYS A 166 -7.07 -11.96 -16.05
N ASN A 167 -6.36 -12.88 -15.38
CA ASN A 167 -5.45 -12.55 -14.29
C ASN A 167 -4.23 -11.73 -14.78
N SER A 168 -3.68 -12.06 -15.95
CA SER A 168 -2.58 -11.31 -16.59
C SER A 168 -3.02 -9.87 -16.92
N CYS A 169 -4.24 -9.71 -17.45
CA CYS A 169 -4.84 -8.41 -17.72
C CYS A 169 -4.99 -7.57 -16.45
N TYR A 170 -5.54 -8.15 -15.37
CA TYR A 170 -5.68 -7.43 -14.10
C TYR A 170 -4.33 -7.12 -13.46
N TYR A 171 -3.35 -8.02 -13.59
CA TYR A 171 -1.99 -7.76 -13.13
C TYR A 171 -1.38 -6.54 -13.82
N ILE A 172 -1.41 -6.47 -15.16
CA ILE A 172 -0.78 -5.34 -15.87
C ILE A 172 -1.53 -4.03 -15.63
N CYS A 173 -2.86 -4.06 -15.50
CA CYS A 173 -3.64 -2.89 -15.08
C CYS A 173 -3.28 -2.44 -13.65
N GLN A 174 -3.17 -3.38 -12.71
CA GLN A 174 -2.73 -3.09 -11.35
C GLN A 174 -1.32 -2.48 -11.34
N HIS A 175 -0.40 -3.05 -12.12
CA HIS A 175 0.96 -2.54 -12.28
C HIS A 175 0.98 -1.08 -12.77
N CYS A 176 0.16 -0.75 -13.77
CA CYS A 176 0.02 0.64 -14.24
C CYS A 176 -0.52 1.57 -13.14
N LEU A 177 -1.56 1.14 -12.39
CA LEU A 177 -2.15 1.94 -11.32
C LEU A 177 -1.16 2.17 -10.16
N VAL A 178 -0.37 1.17 -9.78
CA VAL A 178 0.67 1.33 -8.75
C VAL A 178 1.68 2.39 -9.19
N HIS A 179 2.17 2.35 -10.44
CA HIS A 179 3.12 3.35 -10.91
C HIS A 179 2.51 4.73 -11.09
N LEU A 180 1.24 4.84 -11.50
CA LEU A 180 0.51 6.11 -11.47
C LEU A 180 0.42 6.68 -10.05
N GLY A 181 0.19 5.82 -9.06
CA GLY A 181 0.23 6.18 -7.65
C GLY A 181 1.63 6.65 -7.20
N ASP A 182 2.68 5.96 -7.62
CA ASP A 182 4.07 6.32 -7.31
C ASP A 182 4.43 7.69 -7.89
N ILE A 183 4.08 7.91 -9.16
CA ILE A 183 4.26 9.19 -9.86
C ILE A 183 3.50 10.31 -9.15
N ALA A 184 2.22 10.10 -8.82
CA ALA A 184 1.42 11.08 -8.07
C ALA A 184 2.04 11.40 -6.70
N ARG A 185 2.56 10.38 -5.99
CA ARG A 185 3.26 10.58 -4.71
C ARG A 185 4.55 11.38 -4.90
N TYR A 186 5.34 11.11 -5.93
CA TYR A 186 6.54 11.90 -6.25
C TYR A 186 6.23 13.36 -6.62
N ARG A 187 5.01 13.63 -7.11
CA ARG A 187 4.47 14.99 -7.33
C ARG A 187 3.84 15.61 -6.08
N ASN A 188 3.91 14.95 -4.92
CA ASN A 188 3.25 15.33 -3.67
C ASN A 188 1.70 15.40 -3.76
N GLN A 189 1.09 14.66 -4.69
CA GLN A 189 -0.35 14.58 -4.90
C GLN A 189 -0.95 13.40 -4.11
N ASN A 190 -0.81 13.41 -2.79
CA ASN A 190 -1.11 12.26 -1.92
C ASN A 190 -2.54 11.71 -2.05
N ARG A 191 -3.54 12.59 -2.25
CA ARG A 191 -4.94 12.16 -2.46
C ARG A 191 -5.11 11.39 -3.77
N GLN A 192 -4.45 11.84 -4.83
CA GLN A 192 -4.51 11.18 -6.13
C GLN A 192 -3.74 9.86 -6.10
N ALA A 193 -2.59 9.81 -5.42
CA ALA A 193 -1.83 8.59 -5.20
C ALA A 193 -2.68 7.53 -4.48
N GLU A 194 -3.37 7.92 -3.41
CA GLU A 194 -4.27 7.04 -2.66
C GLU A 194 -5.38 6.44 -3.53
N VAL A 195 -6.01 7.25 -4.39
CA VAL A 195 -7.05 6.78 -5.33
C VAL A 195 -6.49 5.70 -6.27
N PHE A 196 -5.30 5.94 -6.84
CA PHE A 196 -4.67 4.96 -7.72
C PHE A 196 -4.34 3.65 -6.99
N TYR A 197 -3.78 3.71 -5.78
CA TYR A 197 -3.51 2.49 -5.00
C TYR A 197 -4.78 1.76 -4.58
N ARG A 198 -5.86 2.46 -4.22
CA ARG A 198 -7.15 1.81 -3.93
C ARG A 198 -7.73 1.11 -5.15
N HIS A 199 -7.66 1.72 -6.33
CA HIS A 199 -8.05 1.05 -7.57
C HIS A 199 -7.15 -0.16 -7.88
N ALA A 200 -5.85 -0.06 -7.61
CA ALA A 200 -4.94 -1.19 -7.74
C ALA A 200 -5.34 -2.36 -6.82
N VAL A 201 -5.70 -2.09 -5.56
CA VAL A 201 -6.22 -3.10 -4.62
C VAL A 201 -7.49 -3.76 -5.15
N GLN A 202 -8.44 -2.98 -5.67
CA GLN A 202 -9.70 -3.50 -6.21
C GLN A 202 -9.53 -4.48 -7.39
N LEU A 203 -8.47 -4.33 -8.19
CA LEU A 203 -8.21 -5.24 -9.32
C LEU A 203 -7.61 -6.58 -8.90
N ALA A 204 -6.67 -6.56 -7.96
CA ALA A 204 -5.98 -7.75 -7.49
C ALA A 204 -5.66 -7.62 -5.99
N PRO A 205 -6.65 -7.91 -5.12
CA PRO A 205 -6.54 -7.74 -3.66
C PRO A 205 -5.53 -8.70 -3.02
N ASN A 206 -5.14 -9.75 -3.74
CA ASN A 206 -4.12 -10.73 -3.34
C ASN A 206 -2.68 -10.22 -3.49
N SER A 207 -2.48 -9.02 -4.06
CA SER A 207 -1.16 -8.41 -4.26
C SER A 207 -0.78 -7.51 -3.08
N GLY A 208 0.37 -7.76 -2.47
CA GLY A 208 0.85 -6.99 -1.32
C GLY A 208 1.31 -5.57 -1.67
N GLN A 209 1.82 -5.37 -2.88
CA GLN A 209 2.51 -4.14 -3.28
C GLN A 209 1.65 -2.88 -3.10
N PRO A 210 0.39 -2.79 -3.54
CA PRO A 210 -0.44 -1.60 -3.34
C PRO A 210 -0.63 -1.23 -1.86
N TYR A 211 -0.77 -2.23 -0.98
CA TYR A 211 -0.92 -1.99 0.47
C TYR A 211 0.36 -1.40 1.07
N ASN A 212 1.55 -1.87 0.68
CA ASN A 212 2.79 -1.24 1.09
C ASN A 212 2.84 0.24 0.69
N GLN A 213 2.37 0.59 -0.51
CA GLN A 213 2.35 1.98 -0.95
C GLN A 213 1.34 2.83 -0.17
N LEU A 214 0.18 2.28 0.18
CA LEU A 214 -0.78 2.92 1.09
C LEU A 214 -0.18 3.12 2.49
N ALA A 215 0.57 2.15 3.01
CA ALA A 215 1.27 2.27 4.30
C ALA A 215 2.25 3.44 4.30
N LEU A 216 2.99 3.65 3.21
CA LEU A 216 3.90 4.79 3.07
C LEU A 216 3.16 6.14 3.05
N LEU A 217 1.96 6.20 2.46
CA LEU A 217 1.12 7.41 2.52
C LEU A 217 0.64 7.68 3.94
N GLU A 218 0.16 6.66 4.65
CA GLU A 218 -0.28 6.81 6.05
C GLU A 218 0.86 7.18 6.99
N ALA A 219 2.05 6.62 6.76
CA ALA A 219 3.26 6.98 7.50
C ALA A 219 3.61 8.47 7.30
N SER A 220 3.47 9.00 6.08
CA SER A 220 3.70 10.42 5.80
C SER A 220 2.68 11.35 6.47
N ARG A 221 1.49 10.85 6.81
CA ARG A 221 0.43 11.56 7.55
C ARG A 221 0.61 11.47 9.07
N GLY A 222 1.52 10.62 9.54
CA GLY A 222 1.71 10.34 10.96
C GLY A 222 0.67 9.37 11.56
N ASP A 223 -0.17 8.73 10.73
CA ASP A 223 -1.13 7.73 11.22
C ASP A 223 -0.46 6.36 11.38
N ARG A 224 0.10 6.12 12.57
CA ARG A 224 0.85 4.90 12.90
C ARG A 224 -0.03 3.64 12.84
N LEU A 225 -1.30 3.72 13.26
CA LEU A 225 -2.20 2.57 13.27
C LEU A 225 -2.52 2.15 11.83
N SER A 226 -2.92 3.12 10.99
CA SER A 226 -3.19 2.87 9.58
C SER A 226 -1.94 2.40 8.82
N THR A 227 -0.76 2.89 9.20
CA THR A 227 0.52 2.43 8.65
C THR A 227 0.75 0.93 8.92
N VAL A 228 0.63 0.51 10.19
CA VAL A 228 0.79 -0.89 10.59
C VAL A 228 -0.25 -1.78 9.92
N PHE A 229 -1.51 -1.35 9.90
CA PHE A 229 -2.59 -2.07 9.20
C PHE A 229 -2.23 -2.36 7.74
N HIS A 230 -1.80 -1.35 6.98
CA HIS A 230 -1.47 -1.56 5.57
C HIS A 230 -0.21 -2.41 5.36
N TYR A 231 0.80 -2.32 6.24
CA TYR A 231 1.92 -3.26 6.17
C TYR A 231 1.48 -4.70 6.45
N VAL A 232 0.61 -4.91 7.44
CA VAL A 232 0.03 -6.24 7.73
C VAL A 232 -0.76 -6.76 6.53
N ARG A 233 -1.57 -5.90 5.89
CA ARG A 233 -2.28 -6.25 4.65
C ARG A 233 -1.34 -6.57 3.50
N SER A 234 -0.19 -5.89 3.42
CA SER A 234 0.82 -6.15 2.40
C SER A 234 1.52 -7.51 2.56
N ILE A 235 1.51 -8.08 3.76
CA ILE A 235 2.19 -9.35 4.06
C ILE A 235 1.21 -10.53 4.16
N ALA A 236 -0.02 -10.28 4.60
CA ALA A 236 -1.03 -11.30 4.85
C ALA A 236 -1.93 -11.54 3.62
N VAL A 237 -1.31 -11.64 2.44
CA VAL A 237 -1.95 -11.87 1.14
C VAL A 237 -1.17 -12.92 0.35
N ARG A 238 -1.79 -13.53 -0.66
CA ARG A 238 -1.17 -14.63 -1.43
C ARG A 238 0.12 -14.22 -2.15
N HIS A 239 0.20 -12.99 -2.64
CA HIS A 239 1.41 -12.43 -3.24
C HIS A 239 2.04 -11.40 -2.28
N PHE A 240 2.73 -11.95 -1.28
CA PHE A 240 3.46 -11.22 -0.24
C PHE A 240 4.46 -10.20 -0.83
N PHE A 241 4.57 -9.02 -0.21
CA PHE A 241 5.56 -8.01 -0.58
C PHE A 241 6.67 -7.89 0.49
N PRO A 242 7.90 -8.39 0.23
CA PRO A 242 8.95 -8.51 1.24
C PRO A 242 9.33 -7.22 1.98
N ALA A 243 9.37 -6.09 1.27
CA ALA A 243 9.79 -4.84 1.90
C ALA A 243 8.82 -4.37 3.01
N ALA A 244 7.55 -4.80 2.96
CA ALA A 244 6.57 -4.47 3.99
C ALA A 244 6.88 -5.15 5.33
N ALA A 245 7.42 -6.38 5.32
CA ALA A 245 7.80 -7.08 6.55
C ALA A 245 8.94 -6.35 7.28
N THR A 246 9.97 -5.92 6.54
CA THR A 246 11.07 -5.12 7.10
C THR A 246 10.57 -3.78 7.63
N ASN A 247 9.67 -3.11 6.92
CA ASN A 247 9.11 -1.84 7.34
C ASN A 247 8.20 -1.98 8.57
N LEU A 248 7.39 -3.05 8.64
CA LEU A 248 6.55 -3.38 9.79
C LEU A 248 7.42 -3.59 11.04
N SER A 249 8.43 -4.46 10.95
CA SER A 249 9.36 -4.73 12.06
C SER A 249 10.03 -3.44 12.54
N ARG A 250 10.51 -2.58 11.63
CA ARG A 250 11.09 -1.28 11.99
C ARG A 250 10.08 -0.38 12.75
N THR A 251 8.85 -0.29 12.26
CA THR A 251 7.80 0.53 12.89
C THR A 251 7.44 -0.01 14.27
N LEU A 252 7.31 -1.33 14.42
CA LEU A 252 6.96 -1.97 15.69
C LEU A 252 8.08 -1.90 16.71
N ASN A 253 9.34 -2.09 16.32
CA ASN A 253 10.50 -1.95 17.22
C ASN A 253 10.55 -0.54 17.80
N LYS A 254 10.33 0.48 16.96
CA LYS A 254 10.24 1.86 17.41
C LYS A 254 9.11 2.06 18.44
N SER A 255 7.96 1.43 18.23
CA SER A 255 6.84 1.50 19.19
C SER A 255 7.10 0.70 20.47
N ALA A 256 7.85 -0.40 20.41
CA ALA A 256 8.23 -1.19 21.58
C ALA A 256 9.17 -0.41 22.52
N GLU A 257 10.03 0.46 21.97
CA GLU A 257 10.95 1.32 22.71
C GLU A 257 10.26 2.52 23.39
N GLU A 258 8.99 2.81 23.06
CA GLU A 258 8.26 3.95 23.64
C GLU A 258 8.04 3.75 25.15
N GLN A 259 8.39 4.76 25.95
CA GLN A 259 8.15 4.75 27.40
C GLN A 259 6.74 5.23 27.69
N LEU A 260 5.86 4.32 28.08
CA LEU A 260 4.45 4.58 28.39
C LEU A 260 4.18 4.25 29.86
N ASN A 261 3.71 5.23 30.62
CA ASN A 261 3.26 4.98 31.99
C ASN A 261 1.76 4.65 31.99
N VAL A 262 1.43 3.37 32.18
CA VAL A 262 0.06 2.86 32.23
C VAL A 262 -0.38 2.41 33.64
N GLU A 263 0.49 2.52 34.64
CA GLU A 263 0.20 2.02 35.98
C GLU A 263 -0.96 2.79 36.62
N GLY A 264 -1.95 2.05 37.12
CA GLY A 264 -3.14 2.61 37.77
C GLY A 264 -4.09 3.37 36.83
N ARG A 265 -3.88 3.33 35.51
CA ARG A 265 -4.74 4.03 34.55
C ARG A 265 -5.98 3.21 34.23
N ASN A 266 -7.15 3.77 34.57
CA ASN A 266 -8.46 3.19 34.27
C ASN A 266 -9.16 3.89 33.09
N LYS A 267 -8.52 4.88 32.47
CA LYS A 267 -9.00 5.62 31.30
C LYS A 267 -7.81 5.99 30.42
N LEU A 268 -7.99 5.91 29.11
CA LEU A 268 -7.00 6.32 28.11
C LEU A 268 -7.69 7.22 27.09
N SER A 269 -6.97 8.22 26.58
CA SER A 269 -7.37 8.90 25.35
C SER A 269 -7.17 7.99 24.13
N ILE A 270 -7.79 8.32 22.99
CA ILE A 270 -7.63 7.56 21.75
C ILE A 270 -6.16 7.45 21.33
N SER A 271 -5.40 8.53 21.44
CA SER A 271 -3.97 8.52 21.07
C SER A 271 -3.16 7.64 22.00
N GLU A 272 -3.45 7.66 23.30
CA GLU A 272 -2.76 6.81 24.28
C GLU A 272 -3.13 5.34 24.07
N TYR A 273 -4.41 5.04 23.83
CA TYR A 273 -4.87 3.68 23.53
C TYR A 273 -4.14 3.11 22.30
N VAL A 274 -4.03 3.90 21.23
CA VAL A 274 -3.29 3.51 20.02
C VAL A 274 -1.79 3.30 20.31
N SER A 275 -1.15 4.18 21.09
CA SER A 275 0.26 4.00 21.48
C SER A 275 0.48 2.72 22.29
N VAL A 276 -0.39 2.46 23.28
CA VAL A 276 -0.32 1.24 24.10
C VAL A 276 -0.55 0.00 23.26
N PHE A 277 -1.52 0.03 22.35
CA PHE A 277 -1.79 -1.06 21.41
C PHE A 277 -0.58 -1.36 20.52
N LEU A 278 0.03 -0.33 19.92
CA LEU A 278 1.21 -0.50 19.06
C LEU A 278 2.43 -0.99 19.86
N LYS A 279 2.64 -0.50 21.08
CA LYS A 279 3.71 -0.97 21.97
C LYS A 279 3.54 -2.44 22.33
N LEU A 280 2.34 -2.82 22.80
CA LEU A 280 1.99 -4.21 23.10
C LEU A 280 2.35 -5.11 21.93
N HIS A 281 1.88 -4.75 20.75
CA HIS A 281 2.09 -5.56 19.57
C HIS A 281 3.56 -5.59 19.10
N GLY A 282 4.34 -4.54 19.34
CA GLY A 282 5.79 -4.58 19.12
C GLY A 282 6.52 -5.53 20.06
N LEU A 283 6.09 -5.59 21.33
CA LEU A 283 6.59 -6.57 22.30
C LEU A 283 6.23 -8.00 21.88
N LEU A 284 4.97 -8.24 21.53
CA LEU A 284 4.49 -9.57 21.10
C LEU A 284 5.16 -10.04 19.80
N HIS A 285 5.30 -9.16 18.79
CA HIS A 285 5.95 -9.49 17.52
C HIS A 285 7.39 -9.98 17.71
N ASN A 286 8.11 -9.42 18.68
CA ASN A 286 9.49 -9.79 18.99
C ASN A 286 9.60 -10.85 20.10
N SER A 287 8.48 -11.33 20.65
CA SER A 287 8.44 -12.17 21.84
C SER A 287 9.26 -11.59 23.02
N ALA A 288 9.24 -10.26 23.16
CA ALA A 288 10.03 -9.51 24.14
C ALA A 288 9.17 -9.03 25.31
N ASP A 289 9.72 -9.06 26.54
CA ASP A 289 9.08 -8.63 27.79
C ASP A 289 7.58 -8.99 27.90
N LEU A 290 7.30 -10.30 27.90
CA LEU A 290 5.92 -10.80 27.95
C LEU A 290 5.19 -10.47 29.26
N GLN A 291 5.92 -10.10 30.32
CA GLN A 291 5.32 -9.64 31.57
C GLN A 291 4.77 -8.21 31.42
N GLU A 292 5.52 -7.32 30.76
CA GLU A 292 5.02 -5.98 30.43
C GLU A 292 3.86 -6.06 29.44
N ALA A 293 3.95 -6.94 28.44
CA ALA A 293 2.88 -7.19 27.47
C ALA A 293 1.54 -7.57 28.16
N GLU A 294 1.59 -8.46 29.16
CA GLU A 294 0.42 -8.86 29.94
C GLU A 294 -0.25 -7.68 30.66
N LYS A 295 0.54 -6.74 31.21
CA LYS A 295 0.00 -5.51 31.81
C LYS A 295 -0.73 -4.67 30.76
N TYR A 296 -0.17 -4.53 29.56
CA TYR A 296 -0.81 -3.77 28.48
C TYR A 296 -2.11 -4.42 27.99
N VAL A 297 -2.17 -5.76 27.86
CA VAL A 297 -3.41 -6.47 27.53
C VAL A 297 -4.50 -6.16 28.56
N LYS A 298 -4.18 -6.21 29.85
CA LYS A 298 -5.12 -5.87 30.92
C LYS A 298 -5.63 -4.43 30.83
N VAL A 299 -4.74 -3.47 30.57
CA VAL A 299 -5.13 -2.05 30.43
C VAL A 299 -5.99 -1.83 29.19
N LEU A 300 -5.64 -2.41 28.05
CA LEU A 300 -6.41 -2.26 26.80
C LEU A 300 -7.81 -2.86 26.96
N THR A 301 -7.91 -4.10 27.45
CA THR A 301 -9.20 -4.80 27.62
C THR A 301 -10.12 -4.12 28.63
N THR A 302 -9.59 -3.53 29.71
CA THR A 302 -10.39 -2.82 30.71
C THR A 302 -10.85 -1.44 30.26
N THR A 303 -10.07 -0.74 29.42
CA THR A 303 -10.38 0.63 28.97
C THR A 303 -11.19 0.67 27.68
N LEU A 304 -11.12 -0.37 26.84
CA LEU A 304 -11.80 -0.42 25.55
C LEU A 304 -13.31 -0.25 25.67
N THR A 305 -13.96 -0.87 26.65
CA THR A 305 -15.41 -0.81 26.85
C THR A 305 -15.93 0.63 26.94
N ALA A 306 -15.22 1.51 27.66
CA ALA A 306 -15.61 2.91 27.77
C ALA A 306 -15.39 3.69 26.46
N LEU A 307 -14.35 3.36 25.70
CA LEU A 307 -14.05 4.00 24.42
C LEU A 307 -15.05 3.59 23.33
N VAL A 308 -15.48 2.33 23.35
CA VAL A 308 -16.54 1.77 22.52
C VAL A 308 -17.87 2.41 22.92
N ALA A 309 -18.29 2.36 24.19
CA ALA A 309 -19.57 2.92 24.63
C ALA A 309 -19.74 4.43 24.37
N THR A 310 -18.64 5.18 24.25
CA THR A 310 -18.65 6.62 23.92
C THR A 310 -18.48 6.91 22.43
N GLU A 311 -18.39 5.88 21.58
CA GLU A 311 -18.16 5.98 20.14
C GLU A 311 -16.91 6.81 19.77
N SER A 312 -15.97 6.92 20.71
CA SER A 312 -14.74 7.71 20.55
C SER A 312 -13.75 7.03 19.59
N LEU A 313 -13.73 5.69 19.57
CA LEU A 313 -13.02 4.89 18.59
C LEU A 313 -13.92 4.61 17.40
N THR A 314 -13.51 5.06 16.22
CA THR A 314 -14.25 4.78 15.00
C THR A 314 -14.23 3.31 14.67
N SER A 315 -15.29 2.85 14.02
CA SER A 315 -15.42 1.46 13.59
C SER A 315 -14.21 0.97 12.78
N TRP A 316 -13.69 1.83 11.90
CA TRP A 316 -12.52 1.52 11.09
C TRP A 316 -11.24 1.28 11.91
N LYS A 317 -10.98 2.08 12.96
CA LYS A 317 -9.80 1.86 13.82
C LYS A 317 -9.87 0.52 14.55
N LEU A 318 -11.07 0.12 14.98
CA LEU A 318 -11.27 -1.18 15.62
C LEU A 318 -11.06 -2.34 14.62
N VAL A 319 -11.49 -2.19 13.37
CA VAL A 319 -11.19 -3.17 12.31
C VAL A 319 -9.68 -3.29 12.08
N GLN A 320 -8.97 -2.17 12.02
CA GLN A 320 -7.51 -2.16 11.87
C GLN A 320 -6.81 -2.91 13.02
N MET A 321 -7.27 -2.70 14.26
CA MET A 321 -6.76 -3.40 15.44
C MET A 321 -7.05 -4.90 15.36
N LEU A 322 -8.29 -5.29 15.04
CA LEU A 322 -8.70 -6.69 14.91
C LEU A 322 -7.88 -7.42 13.84
N VAL A 323 -7.71 -6.81 12.67
CA VAL A 323 -6.92 -7.37 11.55
C VAL A 323 -5.50 -7.66 11.98
N TYR A 324 -4.90 -6.75 12.75
CA TYR A 324 -3.55 -6.95 13.23
C TYR A 324 -3.46 -8.05 14.30
N SER A 325 -4.39 -8.10 15.25
CA SER A 325 -4.45 -9.17 16.25
C SER A 325 -4.70 -10.54 15.63
N ALA A 326 -5.61 -10.64 14.65
CA ALA A 326 -5.89 -11.87 13.92
C ALA A 326 -4.68 -12.36 13.10
N TRP A 327 -3.94 -11.44 12.46
CA TRP A 327 -2.71 -11.78 11.77
C TRP A 327 -1.64 -12.32 12.73
N LEU A 328 -1.45 -11.67 13.87
CA LEU A 328 -0.46 -12.09 14.86
C LEU A 328 -0.79 -13.45 15.46
N ALA A 329 -2.07 -13.72 15.76
CA ALA A 329 -2.52 -15.05 16.19
C ALA A 329 -2.10 -16.13 15.20
N LEU A 330 -2.38 -15.91 13.91
CA LEU A 330 -2.04 -16.86 12.86
C LEU A 330 -0.53 -17.05 12.67
N HIS A 331 0.24 -15.96 12.77
CA HIS A 331 1.70 -16.00 12.60
C HIS A 331 2.38 -16.91 13.63
N HIS A 332 1.93 -16.86 14.89
CA HIS A 332 2.50 -17.68 15.96
C HIS A 332 1.97 -19.13 15.94
N ASP A 333 0.79 -19.40 15.40
CA ASP A 333 0.30 -20.78 15.18
C ASP A 333 1.03 -21.53 14.06
N CYS A 334 1.59 -20.79 13.10
CA CYS A 334 2.41 -21.34 12.02
C CYS A 334 3.88 -21.52 12.41
N GLY A 335 4.24 -21.32 13.69
CA GLY A 335 5.61 -21.36 14.19
C GLY A 335 6.51 -20.33 13.50
N SER A 336 7.77 -20.26 13.90
CA SER A 336 8.77 -19.34 13.31
C SER A 336 9.10 -19.68 11.84
N CYS A 337 8.13 -19.60 10.92
CA CYS A 337 8.41 -19.46 9.50
C CYS A 337 9.04 -18.09 9.31
N SER A 338 10.27 -18.08 8.79
CA SER A 338 10.91 -16.85 8.35
C SER A 338 9.91 -16.03 7.53
N CYS A 339 9.93 -14.72 7.73
CA CYS A 339 9.11 -13.72 7.05
C CYS A 339 9.22 -13.74 5.50
N ASP A 340 9.95 -14.69 4.93
CA ASP A 340 10.17 -14.87 3.50
C ASP A 340 9.06 -15.67 2.81
N HIS A 341 8.29 -16.53 3.50
CA HIS A 341 7.20 -17.32 2.90
C HIS A 341 6.03 -17.51 3.87
N PHE A 342 4.96 -16.72 3.71
CA PHE A 342 3.68 -16.99 4.35
C PHE A 342 3.13 -18.32 3.77
N PRO A 343 2.88 -19.36 4.58
CA PRO A 343 2.52 -20.65 4.03
C PRO A 343 1.14 -20.57 3.35
N THR A 344 1.08 -20.90 2.07
CA THR A 344 -0.15 -21.02 1.26
C THR A 344 -1.13 -22.07 1.80
N LYS A 345 -0.72 -22.86 2.79
CA LYS A 345 -1.57 -23.77 3.55
C LYS A 345 -1.47 -23.37 5.02
N LEU A 346 -2.60 -22.99 5.64
CA LEU A 346 -2.76 -22.98 7.09
C LEU A 346 -2.50 -24.41 7.60
N HIS A 347 -1.24 -24.77 7.84
CA HIS A 347 -0.90 -25.85 8.74
C HIS A 347 -0.69 -25.19 10.10
N THR A 348 -1.77 -25.15 10.89
CA THR A 348 -1.67 -24.88 12.31
C THR A 348 -0.77 -25.96 12.91
N PHE A 349 0.35 -25.59 13.51
CA PHE A 349 1.10 -26.57 14.27
C PHE A 349 0.25 -27.02 15.47
N SER A 350 0.36 -28.29 15.84
CA SER A 350 -0.19 -28.75 17.12
C SER A 350 0.50 -28.01 18.25
N ASP A 351 -0.22 -27.59 19.30
CA ASP A 351 0.31 -26.86 20.46
C ASP A 351 1.56 -27.49 21.09
N GLU A 352 1.83 -28.78 20.84
CA GLU A 352 3.05 -29.49 21.28
C GLU A 352 4.36 -28.96 20.65
N GLN A 353 4.30 -28.27 19.51
CA GLN A 353 5.48 -27.82 18.76
C GLN A 353 5.87 -26.36 19.01
N LEU A 354 5.04 -25.60 19.72
CA LEU A 354 5.29 -24.19 20.05
C LEU A 354 6.19 -24.04 21.28
N SER A 355 7.11 -23.09 21.23
CA SER A 355 7.91 -22.69 22.40
C SER A 355 7.03 -22.11 23.52
N THR A 356 7.57 -22.04 24.74
CA THR A 356 6.87 -21.44 25.89
C THR A 356 6.49 -19.99 25.65
N ASP A 357 7.37 -19.25 24.97
CA ASP A 357 7.17 -17.83 24.68
C ASP A 357 6.13 -17.64 23.56
N GLU A 358 6.17 -18.46 22.50
CA GLU A 358 5.13 -18.45 21.45
C GLU A 358 3.75 -18.81 22.01
N LYS A 359 3.66 -19.78 22.93
CA LYS A 359 2.40 -20.11 23.63
C LYS A 359 1.88 -18.94 24.44
N ARG A 360 2.78 -18.24 25.14
CA ARG A 360 2.40 -17.08 25.95
C ARG A 360 1.96 -15.90 25.07
N VAL A 361 2.64 -15.64 23.95
CA VAL A 361 2.22 -14.65 22.96
C VAL A 361 0.84 -15.00 22.41
N LYS A 362 0.62 -16.25 21.98
CA LYS A 362 -0.69 -16.74 21.52
C LYS A 362 -1.77 -16.47 22.54
N HIS A 363 -1.57 -16.87 23.80
CA HIS A 363 -2.53 -16.62 24.88
C HIS A 363 -2.81 -15.13 25.10
N LEU A 364 -1.79 -14.25 25.08
CA LEU A 364 -1.98 -12.80 25.24
C LEU A 364 -2.77 -12.19 24.07
N VAL A 365 -2.57 -12.68 22.85
CA VAL A 365 -3.38 -12.27 21.68
C VAL A 365 -4.82 -12.76 21.84
N MET A 366 -5.04 -14.00 22.28
CA MET A 366 -6.38 -14.53 22.56
C MET A 366 -7.08 -13.70 23.64
N ASP A 367 -6.36 -13.32 24.70
CA ASP A 367 -6.86 -12.51 25.81
C ASP A 367 -7.29 -11.11 25.34
N LEU A 368 -6.50 -10.48 24.46
CA LEU A 368 -6.86 -9.22 23.81
C LEU A 368 -8.10 -9.36 22.91
N MET A 369 -8.19 -10.43 22.11
CA MET A 369 -9.33 -10.66 21.21
C MET A 369 -10.63 -10.96 21.98
N ALA A 370 -10.57 -11.84 22.99
CA ALA A 370 -11.72 -12.17 23.85
C ALA A 370 -12.15 -10.95 24.67
N GLY A 371 -11.20 -10.17 25.19
CA GLY A 371 -11.48 -8.91 25.88
C GLY A 371 -12.12 -7.86 24.96
N SER A 372 -11.67 -7.78 23.70
CA SER A 372 -12.27 -6.89 22.69
C SER A 372 -13.70 -7.30 22.36
N LEU A 373 -13.95 -8.59 22.13
CA LEU A 373 -15.30 -9.12 21.91
C LEU A 373 -16.23 -8.82 23.09
N SER A 374 -15.75 -9.03 24.32
CA SER A 374 -16.51 -8.67 25.52
C SER A 374 -16.81 -7.18 25.60
N ALA A 375 -15.86 -6.32 25.20
CA ALA A 375 -16.02 -4.87 25.22
C ALA A 375 -17.01 -4.37 24.16
N PHE A 376 -17.07 -5.03 23.00
CA PHE A 376 -18.05 -4.73 21.94
C PHE A 376 -19.47 -5.17 22.35
N LEU A 377 -19.58 -6.26 23.11
CA LEU A 377 -20.86 -6.81 23.53
C LEU A 377 -21.43 -6.14 24.80
N LEU A 378 -20.60 -5.58 25.68
CA LEU A 378 -21.09 -5.01 26.93
C LEU A 378 -22.05 -3.81 26.74
N PRO A 379 -21.80 -2.87 25.80
CA PRO A 379 -22.72 -1.79 25.50
C PRO A 379 -24.11 -2.26 25.09
N VAL A 380 -24.26 -3.48 24.54
CA VAL A 380 -25.57 -4.07 24.18
C VAL A 380 -26.50 -4.18 25.39
N TYR A 381 -25.95 -4.28 26.62
CA TYR A 381 -26.79 -4.28 27.81
C TYR A 381 -27.23 -2.89 28.25
N THR A 382 -26.46 -1.86 27.90
CA THR A 382 -26.67 -0.47 28.35
C THR A 382 -27.35 0.41 27.29
N LEU A 383 -27.25 0.04 26.02
CA LEU A 383 -27.87 0.74 24.90
C LEU A 383 -29.36 0.38 24.82
N LYS A 384 -30.20 1.38 24.48
CA LYS A 384 -31.66 1.22 24.40
C LYS A 384 -32.01 0.32 23.22
N GLU A 385 -33.01 -0.53 23.44
CA GLU A 385 -33.60 -1.47 22.48
C GLU A 385 -34.01 -0.78 21.17
N GLY A 386 -33.93 -1.50 20.03
CA GLY A 386 -34.40 -1.03 18.71
C GLY A 386 -33.28 -0.69 17.73
N ASP A 387 -33.55 0.25 16.81
CA ASP A 387 -32.68 0.61 15.67
C ASP A 387 -31.27 1.09 16.06
N ALA A 388 -31.09 1.58 17.30
CA ALA A 388 -29.78 1.98 17.83
C ALA A 388 -28.78 0.81 17.94
N LEU A 389 -29.26 -0.44 17.97
CA LEU A 389 -28.40 -1.64 17.91
C LEU A 389 -27.84 -1.89 16.50
N LEU A 390 -28.51 -1.39 15.46
CA LEU A 390 -28.08 -1.56 14.06
C LEU A 390 -26.97 -0.57 13.68
N GLU A 391 -26.93 0.59 14.32
CA GLU A 391 -25.94 1.64 14.04
C GLU A 391 -24.59 1.40 14.74
N SER A 392 -24.52 0.55 15.77
CA SER A 392 -23.35 0.45 16.65
C SER A 392 -22.70 -0.96 16.68
N PHE A 393 -21.38 -1.01 16.41
CA PHE A 393 -20.45 -2.16 16.61
C PHE A 393 -20.70 -3.49 15.87
N VAL A 394 -21.71 -3.57 14.99
CA VAL A 394 -22.01 -4.80 14.23
C VAL A 394 -20.83 -5.26 13.37
N LEU A 395 -20.06 -4.31 12.83
CA LEU A 395 -18.93 -4.57 11.95
C LEU A 395 -17.82 -5.41 12.60
N GLN A 396 -17.33 -4.97 13.76
CA GLN A 396 -16.21 -5.63 14.45
C GLN A 396 -16.65 -6.97 15.03
N LEU A 397 -17.90 -7.04 15.49
CA LEU A 397 -18.51 -8.26 15.99
C LEU A 397 -18.57 -9.31 14.89
N LYS A 398 -19.08 -8.96 13.70
CA LYS A 398 -19.10 -9.85 12.54
C LYS A 398 -17.70 -10.40 12.23
N LEU A 399 -16.71 -9.53 12.04
CA LEU A 399 -15.35 -9.96 11.68
C LEU A 399 -14.69 -10.81 12.77
N THR A 400 -14.95 -10.52 14.05
CA THR A 400 -14.43 -11.34 15.16
C THR A 400 -15.09 -12.73 15.18
N LEU A 401 -16.40 -12.80 14.92
CA LEU A 401 -17.13 -14.07 14.84
C LEU A 401 -16.73 -14.89 13.60
N ASP A 402 -16.51 -14.24 12.46
CA ASP A 402 -15.98 -14.88 11.25
C ASP A 402 -14.62 -15.50 11.52
N TRP A 403 -13.73 -14.78 12.20
CA TRP A 403 -12.43 -15.31 12.62
C TRP A 403 -12.56 -16.54 13.55
N ILE A 404 -13.44 -16.47 14.56
CA ILE A 404 -13.73 -17.61 15.46
C ILE A 404 -14.31 -18.81 14.69
N LYS A 405 -15.17 -18.57 13.70
CA LYS A 405 -15.77 -19.63 12.87
C LYS A 405 -14.74 -20.37 12.03
N LEU A 406 -13.66 -19.69 11.63
CA LEU A 406 -12.57 -20.29 10.85
C LEU A 406 -11.69 -21.21 11.70
N ASP A 407 -11.52 -20.92 12.99
CA ASP A 407 -10.86 -21.80 13.95
C ASP A 407 -11.61 -21.84 15.30
N PRO A 408 -12.60 -22.73 15.46
CA PRO A 408 -13.37 -22.84 16.70
C PRO A 408 -12.56 -23.26 17.92
N HIS A 409 -11.34 -23.81 17.75
CA HIS A 409 -10.51 -24.25 18.88
C HIS A 409 -10.05 -23.08 19.76
N VAL A 410 -10.02 -21.85 19.23
CA VAL A 410 -9.70 -20.64 20.01
C VAL A 410 -10.63 -20.46 21.22
N LEU A 411 -11.86 -21.00 21.16
CA LEU A 411 -12.83 -20.93 22.25
C LEU A 411 -12.47 -21.79 23.46
N LEU A 412 -11.52 -22.73 23.31
CA LEU A 412 -11.02 -23.57 24.40
C LEU A 412 -9.97 -22.84 25.25
N ASP A 413 -9.41 -21.73 24.76
CA ASP A 413 -8.43 -20.93 25.49
C ASP A 413 -9.04 -20.33 26.78
N SER A 414 -8.20 -20.19 27.82
CA SER A 414 -8.62 -19.60 29.10
C SER A 414 -9.11 -18.16 28.94
N ALA A 415 -8.65 -17.43 27.92
CA ALA A 415 -9.12 -16.10 27.55
C ALA A 415 -10.64 -16.05 27.28
N PHE A 416 -11.18 -17.04 26.56
CA PHE A 416 -12.61 -17.13 26.24
C PHE A 416 -13.41 -17.80 27.36
N THR A 417 -12.89 -18.90 27.92
CA THR A 417 -13.59 -19.65 28.98
C THR A 417 -13.71 -18.89 30.29
N SER A 418 -12.80 -17.96 30.59
CA SER A 418 -12.90 -17.08 31.77
C SER A 418 -13.93 -15.95 31.60
N ARG A 419 -14.27 -15.56 30.37
CA ARG A 419 -15.18 -14.45 30.05
C ARG A 419 -16.60 -14.93 29.73
N LEU A 420 -17.22 -15.58 30.72
CA LEU A 420 -18.55 -16.19 30.57
C LEU A 420 -19.66 -15.23 30.10
N GLN A 421 -19.48 -13.93 30.29
CA GLN A 421 -20.45 -12.91 29.88
C GLN A 421 -20.57 -12.77 28.36
N ILE A 422 -19.59 -13.19 27.56
CA ILE A 422 -19.63 -13.06 26.09
C ILE A 422 -20.90 -13.71 25.52
N TRP A 423 -21.21 -14.94 25.93
CA TRP A 423 -22.30 -15.73 25.33
C TRP A 423 -23.70 -15.22 25.65
N PRO A 424 -24.06 -14.93 26.92
CA PRO A 424 -25.32 -14.27 27.24
C PRO A 424 -25.51 -12.94 26.49
N SER A 425 -24.42 -12.20 26.27
CA SER A 425 -24.46 -10.90 25.57
C SER A 425 -24.75 -11.07 24.11
N LEU A 426 -24.09 -12.05 23.48
CA LEU A 426 -24.33 -12.41 22.10
C LEU A 426 -25.77 -12.88 21.91
N CYS A 427 -26.29 -13.72 22.82
CA CYS A 427 -27.70 -14.14 22.78
C CYS A 427 -28.65 -12.94 22.87
N LYS A 428 -28.40 -12.00 23.79
CA LYS A 428 -29.22 -10.78 23.92
C LYS A 428 -29.19 -9.95 22.63
N LEU A 429 -28.00 -9.76 22.04
CA LEU A 429 -27.83 -9.03 20.78
C LEU A 429 -28.64 -9.70 19.65
N LEU A 430 -28.45 -11.00 19.44
CA LEU A 430 -29.10 -11.75 18.36
C LEU A 430 -30.64 -11.75 18.52
N ASN A 431 -31.14 -11.91 19.74
CA ASN A 431 -32.58 -11.82 20.01
C ASN A 431 -33.13 -10.42 19.73
N GLY A 432 -32.39 -9.36 20.03
CA GLY A 432 -32.75 -7.98 19.71
C GLY A 432 -32.76 -7.72 18.19
N LEU A 433 -31.74 -8.19 17.48
CA LEU A 433 -31.65 -8.08 16.03
C LEU A 433 -32.77 -8.86 15.31
N GLN A 434 -33.16 -10.02 15.83
CA GLN A 434 -34.24 -10.82 15.26
C GLN A 434 -35.57 -10.04 15.21
N GLN A 435 -35.85 -9.21 16.22
CA GLN A 435 -37.05 -8.36 16.22
C GLN A 435 -36.97 -7.25 15.15
N ALA A 436 -35.79 -6.65 14.99
CA ALA A 436 -35.55 -5.58 14.01
C ALA A 436 -35.52 -6.07 12.55
N LEU A 437 -35.19 -7.35 12.32
CA LEU A 437 -35.01 -7.93 10.98
C LEU A 437 -36.24 -8.69 10.45
N THR A 438 -37.41 -8.55 11.08
CA THR A 438 -38.64 -9.28 10.71
C THR A 438 -39.06 -9.10 9.25
N ASP A 439 -38.82 -7.91 8.66
CA ASP A 439 -39.13 -7.60 7.26
C ASP A 439 -37.90 -7.67 6.32
N PHE A 440 -36.74 -8.12 6.82
CA PHE A 440 -35.49 -8.14 6.05
C PHE A 440 -35.33 -9.42 5.21
N SER A 441 -35.26 -9.28 3.89
CA SER A 441 -35.04 -10.38 2.96
C SER A 441 -33.54 -10.61 2.72
N ALA A 442 -32.92 -11.46 3.54
CA ALA A 442 -31.49 -11.77 3.48
C ALA A 442 -31.04 -12.33 2.12
N ASP A 443 -31.88 -13.16 1.48
CA ASP A 443 -31.56 -13.81 0.19
C ASP A 443 -31.25 -12.81 -0.93
N LYS A 444 -31.83 -11.61 -0.89
CA LYS A 444 -31.59 -10.55 -1.89
C LYS A 444 -30.19 -9.95 -1.79
N TYR A 445 -29.52 -10.12 -0.65
CA TYR A 445 -28.24 -9.49 -0.34
C TYR A 445 -27.11 -10.50 -0.10
N ALA A 446 -27.35 -11.80 -0.30
CA ALA A 446 -26.37 -12.86 -0.02
C ALA A 446 -25.03 -12.66 -0.77
N TYR A 447 -25.08 -12.09 -1.98
CA TYR A 447 -23.90 -11.84 -2.82
C TYR A 447 -23.45 -10.38 -2.83
N LEU A 448 -23.97 -9.54 -1.92
CA LEU A 448 -23.57 -8.14 -1.82
C LEU A 448 -22.48 -8.01 -0.76
N PRO A 449 -21.20 -7.84 -1.14
CA PRO A 449 -20.13 -7.69 -0.16
C PRO A 449 -20.30 -6.37 0.59
N LEU A 450 -20.18 -6.44 1.92
CA LEU A 450 -20.17 -5.28 2.79
C LEU A 450 -18.88 -4.46 2.58
N PRO A 451 -18.84 -3.17 2.97
CA PRO A 451 -17.66 -2.34 2.78
C PRO A 451 -16.36 -2.97 3.31
N GLU A 452 -16.42 -3.58 4.49
CA GLU A 452 -15.30 -4.27 5.10
C GLU A 452 -14.88 -5.54 4.37
N ASP A 453 -15.79 -6.25 3.71
CA ASP A 453 -15.47 -7.45 2.95
C ASP A 453 -14.65 -7.07 1.72
N ARG A 454 -15.02 -5.95 1.10
CA ARG A 454 -14.26 -5.36 0.00
C ARG A 454 -12.90 -4.88 0.47
N ASP A 455 -12.87 -4.21 1.62
CA ASP A 455 -11.62 -3.70 2.17
C ASP A 455 -10.69 -4.84 2.59
N LEU A 456 -11.20 -5.94 3.14
CA LEU A 456 -10.42 -7.09 3.66
C LEU A 456 -10.25 -8.24 2.66
N GLN A 457 -10.67 -8.07 1.40
CA GLN A 457 -10.48 -9.08 0.37
C GLN A 457 -8.99 -9.48 0.24
N GLY A 458 -8.74 -10.77 0.07
CA GLY A 458 -7.39 -11.36 -0.02
C GLY A 458 -6.61 -11.43 1.30
N PHE A 459 -7.18 -10.94 2.41
CA PHE A 459 -6.56 -11.07 3.73
C PHE A 459 -6.63 -12.52 4.22
N ILE A 460 -5.49 -13.21 4.21
CA ILE A 460 -5.39 -14.66 4.46
C ILE A 460 -6.13 -15.12 5.73
N PRO A 461 -6.02 -14.45 6.90
CA PRO A 461 -6.71 -14.88 8.13
C PRO A 461 -8.24 -14.89 8.05
N LEU A 462 -8.83 -14.16 7.10
CA LEU A 462 -10.28 -14.10 6.87
C LEU A 462 -10.67 -14.54 5.45
N GLU A 463 -9.73 -14.97 4.61
CA GLU A 463 -10.01 -15.22 3.19
C GLU A 463 -11.14 -16.25 2.99
N LYS A 464 -11.17 -17.27 3.84
CA LYS A 464 -12.19 -18.33 3.81
C LYS A 464 -13.58 -17.86 4.24
N SER A 465 -13.72 -16.78 5.00
CA SER A 465 -15.05 -16.23 5.34
C SER A 465 -15.67 -15.45 4.19
N PHE A 466 -14.89 -15.12 3.16
CA PHE A 466 -15.33 -14.35 2.00
C PHE A 466 -15.53 -15.20 0.74
N THR A 467 -15.50 -16.54 0.83
CA THR A 467 -15.55 -17.43 -0.36
C THR A 467 -16.88 -17.43 -1.09
N ASP A 468 -17.96 -17.05 -0.40
CA ASP A 468 -19.32 -17.03 -0.95
C ASP A 468 -19.72 -15.65 -1.52
N LEU A 469 -18.79 -14.67 -1.48
CA LEU A 469 -18.98 -13.28 -1.91
C LEU A 469 -18.54 -12.98 -3.35
#